data_AF-A0ABD3RWT7-F1
#
_entry.id   AF-A0ABD3RWT7-F1
#
_cell.length_a   1.000
_cell.length_b   1.000
_cell.length_c   1.000
_cell.angle_alpha   90.00
_cell.angle_beta   90.00
_cell.angle_gamma   90.00
#
_symmetry.space_group_name_H-M   'P 1'
#
loop_
_entity.id
_entity.type
_entity.pdbx_description
1 polymer ?
#
loop_
_entity_poly.entity_id
_entity_poly.type
_entity_poly.pdbx_seq_one_letter_code
_entity_poly.pdbx_strand_id
1 'polypeptide(L)'
;MVKLEFSTYGSRVDVHGWGECVVTTGYGGEYSNPTNPYDQNKWYTYGVSGTSSASPIVAATVAYIQGIAMKNFGFPIEPKEVRKLLTISGVPQEDLDTDKNIGPLVNFRNAIDKMTWDCYRGSSDLFIGPVSIWWGLETGDAVRACNNWYIAECEGACIVQWG
;
A
#
# COMPACT_ATOMS: atom_id res chain seq x y z
N MET A 1 6.90 13.09 -5.58
CA MET A 1 5.91 13.71 -6.50
C MET A 1 5.38 15.00 -5.89
N VAL A 2 4.97 15.94 -6.75
CA VAL A 2 4.48 17.28 -6.43
C VAL A 2 2.96 17.34 -6.58
N LYS A 3 2.27 18.26 -5.89
CA LYS A 3 0.81 18.38 -5.96
C LYS A 3 0.37 18.98 -7.30
N LEU A 4 -0.59 18.35 -7.98
CA LEU A 4 -1.23 18.91 -9.17
C LEU A 4 -2.06 20.17 -8.82
N GLU A 5 -2.10 21.17 -9.69
CA GLU A 5 -2.73 22.47 -9.41
C GLU A 5 -4.19 22.34 -8.95
N PHE A 6 -4.97 21.47 -9.60
CA PHE A 6 -6.38 21.23 -9.26
C PHE A 6 -6.61 20.50 -7.93
N SER A 7 -5.58 19.86 -7.36
CA SER A 7 -5.75 19.03 -6.17
C SER A 7 -5.94 19.88 -4.93
N THR A 8 -6.88 19.46 -4.08
CA THR A 8 -6.97 19.95 -2.69
C THR A 8 -5.84 19.37 -1.84
N TYR A 9 -5.59 19.96 -0.66
CA TYR A 9 -4.54 19.58 0.27
C TYR A 9 -4.94 19.92 1.71
N GLY A 10 -4.21 19.39 2.69
CA GLY A 10 -4.37 19.76 4.10
C GLY A 10 -4.18 18.58 5.06
N SER A 11 -4.38 18.85 6.36
CA SER A 11 -4.15 17.86 7.42
C SER A 11 -5.09 16.66 7.41
N ARG A 12 -6.17 16.71 6.62
CA ARG A 12 -7.11 15.58 6.43
C ARG A 12 -6.67 14.61 5.34
N VAL A 13 -5.67 14.95 4.53
CA VAL A 13 -5.19 14.09 3.44
C VAL A 13 -4.08 13.20 3.96
N ASP A 14 -4.33 11.89 3.95
CA ASP A 14 -3.41 10.88 4.50
C ASP A 14 -2.42 10.37 3.45
N VAL A 15 -2.86 10.15 2.21
CA VAL A 15 -2.06 9.61 1.08
C VAL A 15 -2.62 10.10 -0.26
N HIS A 16 -1.84 9.98 -1.33
CA HIS A 16 -2.29 10.26 -2.69
C HIS A 16 -2.00 9.13 -3.69
N GLY A 17 -2.58 9.25 -4.88
CA GLY A 17 -2.37 8.40 -6.05
C GLY A 17 -2.11 9.26 -7.29
N TRP A 18 -1.76 8.62 -8.41
CA TRP A 18 -1.54 9.28 -9.69
C TRP A 18 -2.85 9.80 -10.28
N GLY A 19 -2.91 11.08 -10.65
CA GLY A 19 -4.17 11.76 -11.01
C GLY A 19 -4.19 12.49 -12.35
N GLU A 20 -3.13 12.45 -13.14
CA GLU A 20 -3.01 13.19 -14.42
C GLU A 20 -2.82 12.23 -15.59
N CYS A 21 -3.35 12.54 -16.77
CA CYS A 21 -3.13 11.75 -17.99
C CYS A 21 -3.46 10.24 -17.83
N VAL A 22 -4.54 9.92 -17.11
CA VAL A 22 -4.91 8.51 -16.85
C VAL A 22 -5.67 7.93 -18.05
N VAL A 23 -5.26 6.73 -18.47
CA VAL A 23 -6.05 5.87 -19.36
C VAL A 23 -7.02 5.06 -18.52
N THR A 24 -8.30 5.04 -18.90
CA THR A 24 -9.32 4.25 -18.22
C THR A 24 -10.37 3.75 -19.20
N THR A 25 -11.31 2.92 -18.73
CA THR A 25 -12.38 2.36 -19.55
C THR A 25 -13.46 3.41 -19.88
N GLY A 26 -14.18 3.17 -20.97
CA GLY A 26 -15.29 4.01 -21.43
C GLY A 26 -14.91 5.06 -22.48
N TYR A 27 -15.92 5.81 -22.93
CA TYR A 27 -15.91 6.91 -23.91
C TYR A 27 -15.33 6.64 -25.31
N GLY A 28 -14.42 5.67 -25.49
CA GLY A 28 -13.90 5.24 -26.80
C GLY A 28 -12.93 6.24 -27.44
N GLY A 29 -12.44 7.23 -26.70
CA GLY A 29 -11.58 8.29 -27.21
C GLY A 29 -10.14 7.86 -27.51
N GLU A 30 -9.65 6.80 -26.87
CA GLU A 30 -8.30 6.24 -27.08
C GLU A 30 -8.34 4.93 -27.87
N TYR A 31 -9.27 4.06 -27.50
CA TYR A 31 -9.45 2.77 -28.17
C TYR A 31 -10.93 2.39 -28.24
N SER A 32 -11.32 1.93 -29.42
CA SER A 32 -12.55 1.18 -29.65
C SER A 32 -12.23 -0.04 -30.51
N ASN A 33 -12.97 -1.14 -30.32
CA ASN A 33 -12.71 -2.38 -31.04
C ASN A 33 -12.93 -2.18 -32.56
N PRO A 34 -11.92 -2.36 -33.42
CA PRO A 34 -12.06 -2.11 -34.86
C PRO A 34 -13.07 -3.03 -35.55
N THR A 35 -13.33 -4.22 -35.00
CA THR A 35 -14.31 -5.18 -35.56
C THR A 35 -15.74 -4.91 -35.14
N ASN A 36 -15.93 -4.19 -34.02
CA ASN A 36 -17.23 -3.74 -33.55
C ASN A 36 -17.03 -2.45 -32.74
N PRO A 37 -16.94 -1.28 -33.40
CA PRO A 37 -16.63 -0.02 -32.73
C PRO A 37 -17.75 0.44 -31.80
N TYR A 38 -18.96 -0.13 -31.89
CA TYR A 38 -20.10 0.18 -31.03
C TYR A 38 -20.13 -0.66 -29.75
N ASP A 39 -19.23 -1.64 -29.58
CA ASP A 39 -19.12 -2.43 -28.35
C ASP A 39 -18.44 -1.63 -27.24
N GLN A 40 -19.26 -0.95 -26.43
CA GLN A 40 -18.79 -0.06 -25.35
C GLN A 40 -18.01 -0.79 -24.26
N ASN A 41 -18.13 -2.12 -24.14
CA ASN A 41 -17.36 -2.92 -23.18
C ASN A 41 -15.88 -3.02 -23.54
N LYS A 42 -15.51 -2.59 -24.77
CA LYS A 42 -14.14 -2.60 -25.27
C LYS A 42 -13.59 -1.20 -25.46
N TRP A 43 -14.23 -0.20 -24.88
CA TRP A 43 -13.81 1.19 -25.00
C TRP A 43 -12.83 1.59 -23.91
N TYR A 44 -11.80 2.33 -24.32
CA TYR A 44 -10.90 3.04 -23.43
C TYR A 44 -10.77 4.49 -23.87
N THR A 45 -10.46 5.35 -22.92
CA THR A 45 -10.18 6.77 -23.14
C THR A 45 -8.92 7.16 -22.40
N TYR A 46 -8.22 8.16 -22.93
CA TYR A 46 -7.02 8.75 -22.35
C TYR A 46 -7.29 10.16 -21.83
N GLY A 47 -6.35 10.72 -21.07
CA GLY A 47 -6.33 12.13 -20.69
C GLY A 47 -7.22 12.47 -19.50
N VAL A 48 -7.83 11.48 -18.85
CA VAL A 48 -8.71 11.74 -17.70
C VAL A 48 -7.85 12.17 -16.51
N SER A 49 -8.04 13.41 -16.08
CA SER A 49 -7.27 14.03 -15.00
C SER A 49 -8.18 14.53 -13.89
N GLY A 50 -7.75 14.35 -12.64
CA GLY A 50 -8.51 14.75 -11.46
C GLY A 50 -8.17 13.91 -10.24
N THR A 51 -8.57 14.38 -9.06
CA THR A 51 -8.51 13.57 -7.82
C THR A 51 -9.36 12.31 -7.94
N SER A 52 -10.45 12.36 -8.71
CA SER A 52 -11.27 11.21 -9.08
C SER A 52 -10.49 10.12 -9.83
N SER A 53 -9.42 10.45 -10.54
CA SER A 53 -8.52 9.47 -11.17
C SER A 53 -7.54 8.86 -10.16
N ALA A 54 -7.10 9.64 -9.16
CA ALA A 54 -6.21 9.18 -8.11
C ALA A 54 -6.91 8.27 -7.08
N SER A 55 -8.16 8.58 -6.72
CA SER A 55 -8.95 7.82 -5.73
C SER A 55 -9.04 6.30 -6.02
N PRO A 56 -9.36 5.83 -7.23
CA PRO A 56 -9.46 4.40 -7.52
C PRO A 56 -8.11 3.68 -7.42
N ILE A 57 -6.98 4.35 -7.62
CA ILE A 57 -5.65 3.76 -7.44
C ILE A 57 -5.40 3.45 -5.96
N VAL A 58 -5.73 4.41 -5.08
CA VAL A 58 -5.66 4.21 -3.62
C VAL A 58 -6.63 3.11 -3.19
N ALA A 59 -7.87 3.14 -3.67
CA ALA A 59 -8.88 2.13 -3.35
C ALA A 59 -8.45 0.71 -3.79
N ALA A 60 -7.90 0.57 -4.99
CA ALA A 60 -7.37 -0.71 -5.48
C ALA A 60 -6.23 -1.22 -4.59
N THR A 61 -5.31 -0.33 -4.20
CA THR A 61 -4.21 -0.67 -3.27
C THR A 61 -4.75 -1.22 -1.94
N VAL A 62 -5.76 -0.56 -1.36
CA VAL A 62 -6.43 -1.03 -0.15
C VAL A 62 -7.10 -2.38 -0.36
N ALA A 63 -7.79 -2.59 -1.48
CA ALA A 63 -8.45 -3.86 -1.79
C ALA A 63 -7.43 -5.02 -1.88
N TYR A 64 -6.27 -4.80 -2.50
CA TYR A 64 -5.19 -5.81 -2.53
C TYR A 64 -4.63 -6.12 -1.15
N ILE A 65 -4.38 -5.09 -0.33
CA ILE A 65 -3.92 -5.27 1.07
C ILE A 65 -4.94 -6.09 1.86
N GLN A 66 -6.24 -5.77 1.73
CA GLN A 66 -7.30 -6.53 2.40
C GLN A 66 -7.38 -7.97 1.93
N GLY A 67 -7.20 -8.23 0.62
CA GLY A 67 -7.12 -9.60 0.09
C GLY A 67 -5.98 -10.41 0.70
N ILE A 68 -4.80 -9.80 0.85
CA ILE A 68 -3.64 -10.42 1.51
C ILE A 68 -3.93 -10.67 2.99
N ALA A 69 -4.54 -9.71 3.68
CA ALA A 69 -4.90 -9.86 5.09
C ALA A 69 -5.91 -10.98 5.32
N MET A 70 -6.96 -11.04 4.50
CA MET A 70 -7.92 -12.15 4.55
C MET A 70 -7.24 -13.50 4.36
N LYS A 71 -6.25 -13.59 3.44
CA LYS A 71 -5.50 -14.82 3.19
C LYS A 71 -4.58 -15.19 4.35
N ASN A 72 -3.84 -14.23 4.91
CA ASN A 72 -2.78 -14.50 5.88
C ASN A 72 -3.29 -14.55 7.32
N PHE A 73 -4.31 -13.77 7.66
CA PHE A 73 -4.81 -13.60 9.03
C PHE A 73 -6.25 -14.10 9.21
N GLY A 74 -6.99 -14.32 8.11
CA GLY A 74 -8.38 -14.78 8.13
C GLY A 74 -9.42 -13.68 8.36
N PHE A 75 -9.00 -12.42 8.47
CA PHE A 75 -9.88 -11.27 8.69
C PHE A 75 -9.28 -9.99 8.08
N PRO A 76 -10.11 -8.96 7.80
CA PRO A 76 -9.62 -7.73 7.20
C PRO A 76 -8.91 -6.84 8.23
N ILE A 77 -7.93 -6.08 7.78
CA ILE A 77 -7.22 -5.09 8.60
C ILE A 77 -8.18 -3.93 8.92
N GLU A 78 -8.12 -3.42 10.14
CA GLU A 78 -8.91 -2.26 10.53
C GLU A 78 -8.57 -1.02 9.70
N PRO A 79 -9.54 -0.17 9.34
CA PRO A 79 -9.30 1.02 8.51
C PRO A 79 -8.20 1.96 9.04
N LYS A 80 -8.05 2.05 10.36
CA LYS A 80 -7.01 2.84 11.01
C LYS A 80 -5.61 2.28 10.73
N GLU A 81 -5.44 0.97 10.85
CA GLU A 81 -4.16 0.31 10.60
C GLU A 81 -3.81 0.32 9.11
N VAL A 82 -4.79 0.16 8.21
CA VAL A 82 -4.56 0.33 6.77
C VAL A 82 -4.05 1.74 6.44
N ARG A 83 -4.65 2.77 7.04
CA ARG A 83 -4.21 4.15 6.86
C ARG A 83 -2.80 4.37 7.40
N LYS A 84 -2.48 3.85 8.59
CA LYS A 84 -1.12 3.88 9.16
C LYS A 84 -0.15 3.22 8.19
N LEU A 85 -0.47 2.01 7.73
CA LEU A 85 0.35 1.24 6.80
C LEU A 85 0.66 2.02 5.53
N LEU A 86 -0.36 2.54 4.85
CA LEU A 86 -0.18 3.30 3.60
C LEU A 86 0.63 4.58 3.81
N THR A 87 0.47 5.23 4.96
CA THR A 87 1.20 6.47 5.30
C THR A 87 2.69 6.17 5.54
N ILE A 88 3.03 5.11 6.27
CA ILE A 88 4.43 4.78 6.57
C ILE A 88 5.14 4.07 5.42
N SER A 89 4.40 3.47 4.50
CA SER A 89 4.96 2.73 3.37
C SER A 89 4.98 3.53 2.06
N GLY A 90 4.26 4.66 1.99
CA GLY A 90 4.18 5.46 0.78
C GLY A 90 5.52 6.13 0.41
N VAL A 91 5.65 6.52 -0.86
CA VAL A 91 6.79 7.35 -1.30
C VAL A 91 6.55 8.78 -0.81
N PRO A 92 7.49 9.38 -0.05
CA PRO A 92 7.32 10.73 0.48
C PRO A 92 6.95 11.76 -0.60
N GLN A 93 6.10 12.72 -0.22
CA GLN A 93 5.87 13.92 -1.04
C GLN A 93 7.19 14.68 -1.21
N GLU A 94 7.43 15.26 -2.38
CA GLU A 94 8.66 16.02 -2.64
C GLU A 94 8.67 17.35 -1.87
N ASP A 95 9.87 17.79 -1.49
CA ASP A 95 10.10 18.94 -0.61
C ASP A 95 9.51 20.26 -1.13
N LEU A 96 9.33 20.37 -2.45
CA LEU A 96 8.85 21.56 -3.15
C LEU A 96 7.40 21.98 -2.81
N ASP A 97 6.63 21.11 -2.16
CA ASP A 97 5.21 21.35 -1.83
C ASP A 97 4.85 20.90 -0.40
N THR A 98 5.82 20.89 0.52
CA THR A 98 5.61 20.41 1.90
C THR A 98 4.60 21.25 2.70
N ASP A 99 4.34 22.49 2.29
CA ASP A 99 3.27 23.35 2.82
C ASP A 99 1.87 22.96 2.30
N LYS A 100 1.80 22.12 1.26
CA LYS A 100 0.57 21.64 0.62
C LYS A 100 0.44 20.11 0.75
N ASN A 101 0.27 19.65 2.00
CA ASN A 101 0.19 18.23 2.31
C ASN A 101 -0.88 17.47 1.50
N ILE A 102 -0.44 16.48 0.72
CA ILE A 102 -1.27 15.46 0.09
C ILE A 102 -0.92 14.04 0.55
N GLY A 103 -0.10 13.93 1.60
CA GLY A 103 0.45 12.66 2.06
C GLY A 103 1.42 12.02 1.06
N PRO A 104 2.00 10.85 1.39
CA PRO A 104 2.87 10.12 0.48
C PRO A 104 2.07 9.40 -0.62
N LEU A 105 2.75 9.09 -1.72
CA LEU A 105 2.20 8.28 -2.82
C LEU A 105 2.06 6.85 -2.35
N VAL A 106 0.88 6.24 -2.57
CA VAL A 106 0.68 4.82 -2.26
C VAL A 106 1.74 3.94 -2.92
N ASN A 107 2.37 3.07 -2.13
CA ASN A 107 3.35 2.10 -2.59
C ASN A 107 2.94 0.72 -2.07
N PHE A 108 2.28 -0.05 -2.93
CA PHE A 108 1.77 -1.37 -2.57
C PHE A 108 2.88 -2.33 -2.14
N ARG A 109 4.00 -2.38 -2.88
CA ARG A 109 5.10 -3.31 -2.59
C ARG A 109 5.66 -3.04 -1.20
N ASN A 110 6.04 -1.79 -0.94
CA ASN A 110 6.56 -1.41 0.37
C ASN A 110 5.51 -1.62 1.48
N ALA A 111 4.20 -1.50 1.20
CA ALA A 111 3.16 -1.82 2.19
C ALA A 111 3.19 -3.31 2.59
N ILE A 112 3.41 -4.22 1.63
CA ILE A 112 3.51 -5.65 1.92
C ILE A 112 4.81 -5.97 2.67
N ASP A 113 5.92 -5.37 2.25
CA ASP A 113 7.21 -5.51 2.92
C ASP A 113 7.12 -5.00 4.37
N LYS A 114 6.39 -3.90 4.61
CA LYS A 114 6.16 -3.37 5.97
C LYS A 114 5.35 -4.28 6.89
N MET A 115 4.57 -5.20 6.33
CA MET A 115 3.84 -6.20 7.12
C MET A 115 4.66 -7.45 7.40
N THR A 116 5.79 -7.67 6.71
CA THR A 116 6.54 -8.92 6.73
C THR A 116 7.92 -8.72 7.35
N TRP A 117 8.27 -9.58 8.29
CA TRP A 117 9.52 -9.52 9.03
C TRP A 117 10.15 -10.89 9.09
N ASP A 118 11.47 -10.96 9.01
CA ASP A 118 12.21 -12.20 9.15
C ASP A 118 12.65 -12.38 10.59
N CYS A 119 12.31 -13.53 11.17
CA CYS A 119 12.70 -13.93 12.51
C CYS A 119 14.07 -14.59 12.51
N TYR A 120 14.91 -14.16 13.43
CA TYR A 120 16.23 -14.75 13.67
C TYR A 120 16.40 -15.12 15.13
N ARG A 121 17.10 -16.23 15.39
CA ARG A 121 17.54 -16.61 16.73
C ARG A 121 18.62 -15.65 17.22
N GLY A 122 18.37 -14.94 18.31
CA GLY A 122 19.21 -13.81 18.75
C GLY A 122 20.64 -14.17 19.17
N SER A 123 20.95 -15.44 19.42
CA SER A 123 22.31 -15.89 19.79
C SER A 123 23.18 -16.34 18.60
N SER A 124 22.58 -16.58 17.44
CA SER A 124 23.27 -17.20 16.30
C SER A 124 22.93 -16.60 14.94
N ASP A 125 22.10 -15.55 14.88
CA ASP A 125 21.53 -14.97 13.66
C ASP A 125 20.98 -16.03 12.70
N LEU A 126 20.45 -17.13 13.26
CA LEU A 126 19.89 -18.21 12.47
C LEU A 126 18.49 -17.82 12.04
N PHE A 127 18.24 -17.79 10.73
CA PHE A 127 16.90 -17.56 10.20
C PHE A 127 15.95 -18.68 10.64
N ILE A 128 14.83 -18.30 11.25
CA ILE A 128 13.80 -19.22 11.75
C ILE A 128 12.62 -19.26 10.77
N GLY A 129 12.17 -18.10 10.31
CA GLY A 129 11.02 -17.99 9.42
C GLY A 129 10.45 -16.58 9.34
N PRO A 130 9.53 -16.31 8.40
CA PRO A 130 8.88 -15.02 8.29
C PRO A 130 7.69 -14.90 9.26
N VAL A 131 7.49 -13.70 9.81
CA VAL A 131 6.33 -13.31 10.59
C VAL A 131 5.63 -12.13 9.91
N SER A 132 4.33 -12.28 9.66
CA SER A 132 3.51 -11.17 9.15
C SER A 132 2.67 -10.58 10.27
N ILE A 133 2.73 -9.26 10.43
CA ILE A 133 1.91 -8.50 11.39
C ILE A 133 1.11 -7.42 10.67
N TRP A 134 -0.14 -7.22 11.10
CA TRP A 134 -1.02 -6.16 10.58
C TRP A 134 -1.27 -5.04 11.60
N TRP A 135 -0.85 -5.23 12.85
CA TRP A 135 -0.98 -4.29 13.95
C TRP A 135 0.39 -3.76 14.34
N GLY A 136 0.43 -2.53 14.88
CA GLY A 136 1.63 -1.99 15.50
C GLY A 136 2.69 -1.55 14.50
N LEU A 137 3.00 -2.39 13.48
CA LEU A 137 3.89 -2.13 12.34
C LEU A 137 5.25 -1.53 12.75
N GLU A 138 5.67 -1.83 13.98
CA GLU A 138 6.89 -1.36 14.61
C GLU A 138 7.75 -2.57 14.96
N THR A 139 9.07 -2.38 15.00
CA THR A 139 10.03 -3.46 15.29
C THR A 139 9.70 -4.19 16.59
N GLY A 140 9.24 -3.48 17.64
CA GLY A 140 8.86 -4.08 18.91
C GLY A 140 7.67 -5.04 18.80
N ASP A 141 6.68 -4.73 17.96
CA ASP A 141 5.53 -5.61 17.73
C ASP A 141 5.91 -6.84 16.91
N ALA A 142 6.80 -6.68 15.92
CA ALA A 142 7.35 -7.78 15.14
C ALA A 142 8.19 -8.72 16.02
N VAL A 143 9.04 -8.17 16.90
CA VAL A 143 9.79 -8.96 17.90
C VAL A 143 8.83 -9.71 18.82
N ARG A 144 7.77 -9.07 19.30
CA ARG A 144 6.76 -9.73 20.16
C ARG A 144 6.06 -10.87 19.41
N ALA A 145 5.65 -10.65 18.16
CA ALA A 145 5.02 -11.68 17.34
C ALA A 145 5.98 -12.85 17.10
N CYS A 146 7.23 -12.56 16.73
CA CYS A 146 8.27 -13.54 16.51
C CYS A 146 8.51 -14.44 17.73
N ASN A 147 8.70 -13.84 18.91
CA ASN A 147 8.93 -14.57 20.16
C ASN A 147 7.71 -15.38 20.61
N ASN A 148 6.49 -14.99 20.21
CA ASN A 148 5.27 -15.70 20.55
C ASN A 148 4.90 -16.81 19.55
N TRP A 149 5.30 -16.69 18.29
CA TRP A 149 4.96 -17.66 17.23
C TRP A 149 6.03 -18.71 17.02
N TYR A 150 7.30 -18.38 17.30
CA TYR A 150 8.45 -19.28 17.23
C TYR A 150 9.08 -19.56 18.61
N ILE A 151 8.23 -19.74 19.63
CA ILE A 151 8.67 -19.89 21.03
C ILE A 151 9.74 -20.98 21.18
N ALA A 152 9.55 -22.12 20.50
CA ALA A 152 10.44 -23.27 20.62
C ALA A 152 11.80 -23.03 19.95
N GLU A 153 11.83 -22.22 18.90
CA GLU A 153 13.00 -21.95 18.07
C GLU A 153 13.81 -20.75 18.56
N CYS A 154 13.19 -19.84 19.32
CA CYS A 154 13.84 -18.63 19.83
C CYS A 154 14.83 -18.88 20.98
N GLU A 155 14.78 -20.04 21.66
CA GLU A 155 15.70 -20.45 22.75
C GLU A 155 16.07 -19.31 23.73
N GLY A 156 15.10 -18.44 24.05
CA GLY A 156 15.25 -17.29 24.95
C GLY A 156 14.88 -15.95 24.32
N ALA A 157 15.38 -15.64 23.13
CA ALA A 157 15.04 -14.40 22.43
C ALA A 157 15.27 -14.48 20.92
N CYS A 158 14.22 -14.15 20.15
CA CYS A 158 14.33 -13.83 18.74
C CYS A 158 14.43 -12.33 18.48
N ILE A 159 15.19 -11.99 17.44
CA ILE A 159 15.24 -10.65 16.85
C ILE A 159 14.58 -10.68 15.47
N VAL A 160 14.32 -9.50 14.89
CA VAL A 160 13.68 -9.37 13.58
C VAL A 160 14.47 -8.48 12.66
N GLN A 161 14.39 -8.76 11.36
CA GLN A 161 14.84 -7.87 10.28
C GLN A 161 13.71 -7.68 9.26
N TRP A 162 13.80 -6.65 8.42
CA TRP A 162 12.88 -6.52 7.29
C TRP A 162 13.18 -7.62 6.28
N GLY A 163 12.14 -8.38 5.89
CA GLY A 163 12.23 -9.43 4.86
C GLY A 163 12.08 -8.90 3.45
#